data_AF-A0A7Y2HU97-F1
#
_entry.id   AF-A0A7Y2HU97-F1
#
_cell.length_a   1.000
_cell.length_b   1.000
_cell.length_c   1.000
_cell.angle_alpha   90.00
_cell.angle_beta   90.00
_cell.angle_gamma   90.00
#
_symmetry.space_group_name_H-M   'P 1'
#
loop_
_entity.id
_entity.type
_entity.pdbx_description
1 polymer ?
#
loop_
_entity_poly.entity_id
_entity_poly.type
_entity_poly.pdbx_seq_one_letter_code
_entity_poly.pdbx_strand_id
1 'polypeptide(L)'
;EAQNLAPAVLEQVRLLTNLETARQKLLQIILIGQPELRELLARNDLRQLAQRITGRYHLEPLTAEETARYIEHRLKVAGALGEVFDRSAKQEAFRLSEGVPRLINVICDRALLGAYSRESRRVDRRLVRRAAAEVRGQLPRSAWLRPLATAAGLVGAAVVAASIWWIVTQRPGDPGAANSVPDESGTAVAAVTAEPLPEPTSTRPASTAAAAVEPDEPPASLNSQLQLAADLTSTSSALAALFKIWGLEYRRGADSGCAQARAAGLACLYQRGSWSGLRQMDRPAILTLIDDAGASHSVVLTAINGDTAELSIGGISTTHPVAAITNAWFGQFMLLWRPPHGTPASLGLNSRGVDVIWLRDSLGAIDERFVSSNPASDVFDAELEELVRAFQRAHRLNVDGVAGQQTQIIINSLLAVDGTPRLSISRMARDS
;
A
#
# COMPACT_ATOMS: atom_id res chain seq x y z
N GLU A 1 19.16 -5.35 -2.44
CA GLU A 1 20.11 -4.48 -1.72
C GLU A 1 21.35 -5.28 -1.40
N ALA A 2 22.54 -4.67 -1.42
CA ALA A 2 23.82 -5.40 -1.45
C ALA A 2 24.10 -6.21 -0.18
N GLN A 3 23.47 -5.89 0.95
CA GLN A 3 23.63 -6.65 2.20
C GLN A 3 23.06 -8.07 2.16
N ASN A 4 22.15 -8.35 1.23
CA ASN A 4 21.56 -9.69 1.07
C ASN A 4 22.38 -10.59 0.12
N LEU A 5 23.48 -10.08 -0.45
CA LEU A 5 24.34 -10.88 -1.30
C LEU A 5 25.20 -11.80 -0.45
N ALA A 6 25.25 -13.08 -0.84
CA ALA A 6 26.16 -14.03 -0.21
C ALA A 6 27.62 -13.55 -0.37
N PRO A 7 28.50 -13.75 0.63
CA PRO A 7 29.90 -13.33 0.56
C PRO A 7 30.63 -13.83 -0.70
N ALA A 8 30.32 -15.06 -1.14
CA ALA A 8 30.88 -15.61 -2.37
C ALA A 8 30.52 -14.81 -3.64
N VAL A 9 29.32 -14.23 -3.70
CA VAL A 9 28.87 -13.40 -4.83
C VAL A 9 29.55 -12.03 -4.79
N LEU A 10 29.77 -11.47 -3.60
CA LEU A 10 30.53 -10.23 -3.45
C LEU A 10 32.00 -10.38 -3.86
N GLU A 11 32.60 -11.55 -3.63
CA GLU A 11 33.92 -11.86 -4.19
C GLU A 11 33.92 -11.98 -5.72
N GLN A 12 32.82 -12.40 -6.34
CA GLN A 12 32.71 -12.35 -7.80
C GLN A 12 32.64 -10.90 -8.31
N VAL A 13 31.96 -10.00 -7.58
CA VAL A 13 31.94 -8.56 -7.89
C VAL A 13 33.36 -8.00 -7.91
N ARG A 14 34.26 -8.47 -7.02
CA ARG A 14 35.69 -8.10 -7.03
C ARG A 14 36.34 -8.42 -8.37
N LEU A 15 36.08 -9.59 -8.96
CA LEU A 15 36.65 -9.99 -10.25
C LEU A 15 36.23 -9.05 -11.38
N LEU A 16 34.98 -8.60 -11.34
CA LEU A 16 34.42 -7.68 -12.35
C LEU A 16 35.02 -6.27 -12.27
N THR A 17 35.49 -5.84 -11.08
CA THR A 17 36.17 -4.53 -10.92
C THR A 17 37.53 -4.45 -11.62
N ASN A 18 38.09 -5.59 -12.04
CA ASN A 18 39.34 -5.66 -12.81
C ASN A 18 39.13 -5.44 -14.32
N LEU A 19 37.89 -5.31 -14.79
CA LEU A 19 37.60 -5.04 -16.20
C LEU A 19 37.92 -3.57 -16.51
N GLU A 20 39.17 -3.33 -16.91
CA GLU A 20 39.68 -2.04 -17.33
C GLU A 20 40.44 -2.12 -18.65
N THR A 21 40.39 -1.05 -19.42
CA THR A 21 41.30 -0.80 -20.54
C THR A 21 42.41 0.13 -20.06
N ALA A 22 43.50 0.29 -20.83
CA ALA A 22 44.60 1.20 -20.49
C ALA A 22 44.19 2.67 -20.26
N ARG A 23 42.95 3.06 -20.59
CA ARG A 23 42.45 4.44 -20.48
C ARG A 23 41.20 4.61 -19.60
N GLN A 24 40.44 3.54 -19.31
CA GLN A 24 39.19 3.66 -18.56
C GLN A 24 38.72 2.33 -17.96
N LYS A 25 38.05 2.41 -16.81
CA LYS A 25 37.27 1.31 -16.22
C LYS A 25 36.06 1.03 -17.11
N LEU A 26 35.83 -0.22 -17.50
CA LEU A 26 34.71 -0.60 -18.37
C LEU A 26 33.40 -0.78 -17.62
N LEU A 27 33.45 -0.86 -16.29
CA LEU A 27 32.30 -1.14 -15.43
C LEU A 27 32.34 -0.26 -14.18
N GLN A 28 31.24 0.45 -13.91
CA GLN A 28 31.02 1.18 -12.67
C GLN A 28 30.00 0.43 -11.81
N ILE A 29 30.38 0.09 -10.58
CA ILE A 29 29.53 -0.66 -9.64
C ILE A 29 29.22 0.22 -8.44
N ILE A 30 27.94 0.40 -8.12
CA ILE A 30 27.47 1.13 -6.93
C ILE A 30 26.75 0.13 -6.03
N LEU A 31 27.30 -0.09 -4.83
CA LEU A 31 26.68 -0.94 -3.81
C LEU A 31 25.80 -0.09 -2.90
N ILE A 32 24.50 -0.38 -2.87
CA ILE A 32 23.52 0.31 -2.03
C ILE A 32 22.89 -0.72 -1.10
N GLY A 33 22.84 -0.38 0.20
CA GLY A 33 22.28 -1.25 1.22
C GLY A 33 22.09 -0.56 2.55
N GLN A 34 21.57 -1.32 3.50
CA GLN A 34 21.36 -0.90 4.88
C GLN A 34 22.69 -0.91 5.67
N PRO A 35 22.75 -0.34 6.90
CA PRO A 35 23.99 -0.26 7.69
C PRO A 35 24.74 -1.59 7.88
N GLU A 36 24.03 -2.72 7.83
CA GLU A 36 24.55 -4.09 7.90
C GLU A 36 25.53 -4.39 6.76
N LEU A 37 25.39 -3.73 5.60
CA LEU A 37 26.36 -3.83 4.50
C LEU A 37 27.77 -3.40 4.95
N ARG A 38 27.86 -2.41 5.85
CA ARG A 38 29.16 -1.94 6.37
C ARG A 38 29.82 -3.02 7.21
N GLU A 39 29.04 -3.71 8.05
CA GLU A 39 29.53 -4.81 8.88
C GLU A 39 29.96 -5.99 8.01
N LEU A 40 29.15 -6.31 7.00
CA LEU A 40 29.45 -7.36 6.04
C LEU A 40 30.74 -7.07 5.26
N LEU A 41 30.92 -5.84 4.75
CA LEU A 41 32.15 -5.43 4.05
C LEU A 41 33.37 -5.29 4.98
N ALA A 42 33.16 -5.22 6.30
CA ALA A 42 34.24 -5.19 7.29
C ALA A 42 34.77 -6.59 7.66
N ARG A 43 34.11 -7.66 7.21
CA ARG A 43 34.55 -9.04 7.48
C ARG A 43 35.89 -9.33 6.82
N ASN A 44 36.69 -10.18 7.45
CA ASN A 44 38.05 -10.49 7.02
C ASN A 44 38.13 -11.15 5.63
N ASP A 45 37.14 -11.96 5.30
CA ASP A 45 36.98 -12.65 4.01
C ASP A 45 36.66 -11.69 2.85
N LEU A 46 36.07 -10.51 3.12
CA LEU A 46 35.69 -9.50 2.12
C LEU A 46 36.61 -8.28 2.06
N ARG A 47 37.74 -8.31 2.79
CA ARG A 47 38.72 -7.22 2.82
C ARG A 47 39.21 -6.82 1.44
N GLN A 48 39.41 -7.77 0.54
CA GLN A 48 39.93 -7.51 -0.81
C GLN A 48 38.95 -6.72 -1.66
N LEU A 49 37.65 -7.06 -1.60
CA LEU A 49 36.60 -6.27 -2.23
C LEU A 49 36.51 -4.88 -1.60
N ALA A 50 36.53 -4.80 -0.26
CA ALA A 50 36.43 -3.52 0.45
C ALA A 50 37.56 -2.55 0.07
N GLN A 51 38.77 -3.04 -0.21
CA GLN A 51 39.88 -2.20 -0.69
C GLN A 51 39.66 -1.62 -2.10
N ARG A 52 38.80 -2.23 -2.92
CA ARG A 52 38.45 -1.73 -4.27
C ARG A 52 37.34 -0.68 -4.26
N ILE A 53 36.69 -0.45 -3.13
CA ILE A 53 35.63 0.55 -2.98
C ILE A 53 36.28 1.93 -2.81
N THR A 54 36.29 2.74 -3.87
CA THR A 54 36.89 4.08 -3.91
C THR A 54 36.08 5.12 -3.14
N GLY A 55 34.75 4.97 -3.08
CA GLY A 55 33.85 5.90 -2.41
C GLY A 55 32.94 5.19 -1.42
N ARG A 56 32.94 5.66 -0.18
CA ARG A 56 31.96 5.25 0.84
C ARG A 56 31.18 6.49 1.25
N TYR A 57 29.87 6.42 1.12
CA TYR A 57 28.99 7.49 1.56
C TYR A 57 27.89 6.89 2.42
N HIS A 58 27.65 7.51 3.56
CA HIS A 58 26.55 7.17 4.44
C HIS A 58 25.54 8.30 4.36
N LEU A 59 24.30 7.98 3.97
CA LEU A 59 23.23 8.96 3.93
C LEU A 59 22.74 9.18 5.36
N GLU A 60 23.10 10.32 5.93
CA GLU A 60 22.60 10.75 7.23
C GLU A 60 21.15 11.26 7.11
N PRO A 61 20.39 11.26 8.22
CA PRO A 61 19.11 11.95 8.27
C PRO A 61 19.26 13.43 7.89
N LEU A 62 18.21 14.00 7.32
CA LEU A 62 18.21 15.39 6.89
C LEU A 62 18.38 16.34 8.08
N THR A 63 19.17 17.38 7.91
CA THR A 63 19.23 18.49 8.88
C THR A 63 17.88 19.21 9.02
N ALA A 64 17.74 20.08 10.02
CA ALA A 64 16.52 20.88 10.19
C ALA A 64 16.21 21.75 8.95
N GLU A 65 17.24 22.33 8.34
CA GLU A 65 17.11 23.16 7.14
C GLU A 65 16.76 22.32 5.91
N GLU A 66 17.42 21.16 5.72
CA GLU A 66 17.10 20.23 4.65
C GLU A 66 15.70 19.64 4.81
N THR A 67 15.26 19.37 6.03
CA THR A 67 13.90 18.91 6.31
C THR A 67 12.86 19.95 5.91
N ALA A 68 13.10 21.22 6.23
CA ALA A 68 12.21 22.32 5.80
C ALA A 68 12.15 22.42 4.26
N ARG A 69 13.31 22.42 3.59
CA ARG A 69 13.39 22.44 2.12
C ARG A 69 12.78 21.19 1.48
N TYR A 70 12.94 20.04 2.10
CA TYR A 70 12.36 18.77 1.66
C TYR A 70 10.83 18.83 1.69
N ILE A 71 10.24 19.30 2.80
CA ILE A 71 8.79 19.47 2.93
C ILE A 71 8.27 20.45 1.86
N GLU A 72 8.92 21.59 1.69
CA GLU A 72 8.54 22.59 0.68
C GLU A 72 8.63 22.04 -0.74
N HIS A 73 9.72 21.34 -1.07
CA HIS A 73 9.90 20.72 -2.37
C HIS A 73 8.81 19.69 -2.65
N ARG A 74 8.48 18.83 -1.68
CA ARG A 74 7.42 17.82 -1.82
C ARG A 74 6.05 18.45 -2.01
N LEU A 75 5.74 19.53 -1.30
CA LEU A 75 4.50 20.29 -1.48
C LEU A 75 4.44 20.95 -2.87
N LYS A 76 5.55 21.50 -3.35
CA LYS A 76 5.65 22.08 -4.70
C LYS A 76 5.41 21.03 -5.78
N VAL A 77 6.01 19.85 -5.64
CA VAL A 77 5.77 18.70 -6.55
C VAL A 77 4.31 18.25 -6.52
N ALA A 78 3.65 18.34 -5.36
CA ALA A 78 2.22 18.06 -5.21
C ALA A 78 1.30 19.21 -5.71
N GLY A 79 1.85 20.30 -6.26
CA GLY A 79 1.08 21.41 -6.81
C GLY A 79 0.61 22.46 -5.80
N ALA A 80 1.18 22.51 -4.60
CA ALA A 80 0.82 23.54 -3.62
C ALA A 80 1.27 24.94 -4.09
N LEU A 81 0.34 25.89 -4.14
CA LEU A 81 0.55 27.27 -4.60
C LEU A 81 0.92 28.26 -3.47
N GLY A 82 1.20 27.77 -2.25
CA GLY A 82 1.52 28.62 -1.10
C GLY A 82 2.07 27.86 0.10
N GLU A 83 2.38 28.58 1.18
CA GLU A 83 2.90 28.00 2.42
C GLU A 83 1.82 27.21 3.17
N VAL A 84 1.84 25.89 3.00
CA VAL A 84 0.92 24.97 3.70
C VAL A 84 1.40 24.67 5.13
N PHE A 85 2.72 24.60 5.36
CA PHE A 85 3.30 24.40 6.70
C PHE A 85 3.97 25.67 7.18
N ASP A 86 3.67 26.10 8.40
CA ASP A 86 4.39 27.21 9.00
C ASP A 86 5.82 26.81 9.44
N ARG A 87 6.67 27.80 9.75
CA ARG A 87 8.06 27.56 10.17
C ARG A 87 8.14 26.70 11.44
N SER A 88 7.20 26.85 12.36
CA SER A 88 7.15 26.10 13.62
C SER A 88 6.75 24.63 13.42
N ALA A 89 5.90 24.37 12.41
CA ALA A 89 5.47 23.05 11.99
C ALA A 89 6.61 22.29 11.32
N LYS A 90 7.39 22.95 10.44
CA LYS A 90 8.60 22.36 9.81
C LYS A 90 9.65 21.99 10.87
N GLN A 91 9.92 22.88 11.83
CA GLN A 91 10.84 22.61 12.94
C GLN A 91 10.36 21.45 13.83
N GLU A 92 9.06 21.41 14.12
CA GLU A 92 8.48 20.35 14.93
C GLU A 92 8.47 19.00 14.20
N ALA A 93 8.24 19.01 12.88
CA ALA A 93 8.35 17.81 12.05
C ALA A 93 9.76 17.25 12.12
N PHE A 94 10.79 18.08 11.93
CA PHE A 94 12.19 17.68 12.12
C PHE A 94 12.46 17.10 13.51
N ARG A 95 12.02 17.78 14.58
CA ARG A 95 12.22 17.32 15.97
C ARG A 95 11.60 15.94 16.23
N LEU A 96 10.47 15.64 15.58
CA LEU A 96 9.71 14.42 15.80
C LEU A 96 10.10 13.28 14.84
N SER A 97 10.71 13.60 13.71
CA SER A 97 11.19 12.65 12.71
C SER A 97 12.69 12.41 12.75
N GLU A 98 13.44 13.25 13.47
CA GLU A 98 14.90 13.27 13.55
C GLU A 98 15.56 13.34 12.15
N GLY A 99 14.91 14.04 11.21
CA GLY A 99 15.41 14.17 9.84
C GLY A 99 15.16 12.94 8.93
N VAL A 100 14.52 11.88 9.42
CA VAL A 100 14.28 10.66 8.63
C VAL A 100 13.14 10.89 7.62
N PRO A 101 13.39 10.84 6.29
CA PRO A 101 12.39 11.20 5.27
C PRO A 101 11.09 10.40 5.34
N ARG A 102 11.16 9.10 5.64
CA ARG A 102 9.98 8.25 5.81
C ARG A 102 9.08 8.76 6.95
N LEU A 103 9.66 9.11 8.08
CA LEU A 103 8.91 9.64 9.23
C LEU A 103 8.38 11.03 8.95
N ILE A 104 9.18 11.89 8.30
CA ILE A 104 8.73 13.23 7.86
C ILE A 104 7.45 13.09 7.03
N ASN A 105 7.44 12.24 6.01
CA ASN A 105 6.30 12.05 5.13
C ASN A 105 5.06 11.56 5.89
N VAL A 106 5.20 10.50 6.69
CA VAL A 106 4.07 9.94 7.43
C VAL A 106 3.47 10.96 8.42
N ILE A 107 4.30 11.72 9.13
CA ILE A 107 3.84 12.78 10.04
C ILE A 107 3.15 13.92 9.27
N CYS A 108 3.75 14.37 8.16
CA CYS A 108 3.22 15.48 7.37
C CYS A 108 1.90 15.12 6.67
N ASP A 109 1.80 13.92 6.08
CA ASP A 109 0.57 13.43 5.45
C ASP A 109 -0.57 13.38 6.46
N ARG A 110 -0.30 12.88 7.66
CA ARG A 110 -1.30 12.83 8.73
C ARG A 110 -1.66 14.21 9.26
N ALA A 111 -0.69 15.14 9.32
CA ALA A 111 -0.96 16.53 9.69
C ALA A 111 -1.80 17.27 8.64
N LEU A 112 -1.61 16.98 7.35
CA LEU A 112 -2.41 17.51 6.25
C LEU A 112 -3.85 17.00 6.31
N LEU A 113 -4.05 15.70 6.57
CA LEU A 113 -5.39 15.14 6.83
C LEU A 113 -6.05 15.80 8.05
N GLY A 114 -5.28 16.04 9.11
CA GLY A 114 -5.73 16.75 10.31
C GLY A 114 -6.12 18.20 10.04
N ALA A 115 -5.41 18.90 9.14
CA ALA A 115 -5.75 20.26 8.71
C ALA A 115 -7.01 20.28 7.85
N TYR A 116 -7.11 19.35 6.89
CA TYR A 116 -8.28 19.20 6.01
C TYR A 116 -9.56 18.94 6.80
N SER A 117 -9.53 18.02 7.78
CA SER A 117 -10.69 17.74 8.65
C SER A 117 -11.15 18.93 9.51
N ARG A 118 -10.31 19.94 9.66
CA ARG A 118 -10.58 21.19 10.41
C ARG A 118 -10.81 22.39 9.50
N GLU A 119 -10.90 22.17 8.18
CA GLU A 119 -11.01 23.22 7.18
C GLU A 119 -9.88 24.27 7.25
N SER A 120 -8.72 23.88 7.78
CA SER A 120 -7.55 24.76 7.89
C SER A 120 -6.67 24.62 6.66
N ARG A 121 -6.30 25.77 6.07
CA ARG A 121 -5.34 25.85 4.95
C ARG A 121 -3.88 25.86 5.40
N ARG A 122 -3.61 25.94 6.71
CA ARG A 122 -2.26 25.92 7.29
C ARG A 122 -2.13 24.81 8.32
N VAL A 123 -0.98 24.13 8.27
CA VAL A 123 -0.54 23.15 9.25
C VAL A 123 0.39 23.85 10.24
N ASP A 124 -0.04 23.87 11.51
CA ASP A 124 0.72 24.44 12.61
C ASP A 124 1.46 23.35 13.42
N ARG A 125 2.29 23.80 14.37
CA ARG A 125 3.01 22.93 15.30
C ARG A 125 2.09 21.95 16.06
N ARG A 126 0.85 22.35 16.37
CA ARG A 126 -0.08 21.53 17.18
C ARG A 126 -0.60 20.35 16.36
N LEU A 127 -0.94 20.59 15.09
CA LEU A 127 -1.35 19.54 14.16
C LEU A 127 -0.21 18.54 13.91
N VAL A 128 1.03 19.01 13.74
CA VAL A 128 2.20 18.12 13.58
C VAL A 128 2.42 17.25 14.82
N ARG A 129 2.31 17.80 16.03
CA ARG A 129 2.42 17.02 17.27
C ARG A 129 1.35 15.95 17.37
N ARG A 130 0.11 16.31 17.06
CA ARG A 130 -1.03 15.38 17.10
C ARG A 130 -0.85 14.26 16.09
N ALA A 131 -0.47 14.61 14.86
CA ALA A 131 -0.18 13.67 13.79
C ALA A 131 0.93 12.70 14.19
N ALA A 132 2.03 13.19 14.76
CA ALA A 132 3.12 12.34 15.23
C ALA A 132 2.70 11.41 16.38
N ALA A 133 1.85 11.87 17.30
CA ALA A 133 1.32 11.03 18.37
C ALA A 133 0.45 9.89 17.80
N GLU A 134 -0.39 10.18 16.82
CA GLU A 134 -1.20 9.16 16.12
C GLU A 134 -0.33 8.13 15.39
N VAL A 135 0.73 8.58 14.72
CA VAL A 135 1.68 7.70 14.00
C VAL A 135 2.47 6.80 14.94
N ARG A 136 2.81 7.27 16.15
CA ARG A 136 3.51 6.49 17.17
C ARG A 136 2.59 5.56 17.97
N GLY A 137 1.30 5.47 17.62
CA GLY A 137 0.30 4.72 18.39
C GLY A 137 -0.02 5.33 19.75
N GLN A 138 0.43 6.56 20.00
CA GLN A 138 0.17 7.32 21.22
C GLN A 138 -1.12 8.10 21.02
N LEU A 139 -2.27 7.42 21.16
CA LEU A 139 -3.55 8.12 21.28
C LEU A 139 -3.47 9.07 22.49
N PRO A 140 -3.77 10.37 22.35
CA PRO A 140 -3.93 11.23 23.50
C PRO A 140 -5.16 10.73 24.27
N ARG A 141 -4.92 9.95 25.33
CA ARG A 141 -5.94 9.67 26.35
C ARG A 141 -6.46 11.02 26.83
N SER A 142 -7.75 11.27 26.58
CA SER A 142 -8.44 12.53 26.86
C SER A 142 -8.08 13.06 28.26
N ALA A 143 -7.26 14.10 28.30
CA ALA A 143 -6.89 14.81 29.53
C ALA A 143 -8.09 15.55 30.16
N TRP A 144 -9.24 15.59 29.47
CA TRP A 144 -10.46 16.24 29.93
C TRP A 144 -11.33 15.36 30.84
N LEU A 145 -11.10 14.03 30.87
CA LEU A 145 -11.83 13.14 31.78
C LEU A 145 -11.24 13.10 33.21
N ARG A 146 -10.04 13.67 33.42
CA ARG A 146 -9.38 13.68 34.74
C ARG A 146 -10.08 14.55 35.79
N PRO A 147 -10.52 15.80 35.52
CA PRO A 147 -11.20 16.60 36.55
C PRO A 147 -12.64 16.13 36.86
N LEU A 148 -13.31 15.44 35.93
CA LEU A 148 -14.65 14.89 36.16
C LEU A 148 -14.63 13.64 37.04
N ALA A 149 -13.62 12.77 36.89
CA ALA A 149 -13.44 11.60 37.74
C ALA A 149 -13.08 11.97 39.19
N THR A 150 -12.30 13.04 39.40
CA THR A 150 -11.98 13.53 40.76
C THR A 150 -13.16 14.23 41.42
N ALA A 151 -13.98 14.97 40.65
CA ALA A 151 -15.21 15.59 41.16
C ALA A 151 -16.26 14.54 41.56
N ALA A 152 -16.45 13.49 40.74
CA ALA A 152 -17.36 12.39 41.07
C ALA A 152 -16.90 11.60 42.30
N GLY A 153 -15.60 11.40 42.48
CA GLY A 153 -15.03 10.74 43.66
C GLY A 153 -15.26 11.52 44.96
N LEU A 154 -15.11 12.86 44.94
CA LEU A 154 -15.34 13.71 46.11
C LEU A 154 -16.83 13.81 46.48
N VAL A 155 -17.72 13.88 45.49
CA VAL A 155 -19.18 13.86 45.74
C VAL A 155 -19.60 12.50 46.30
N GLY A 156 -19.09 11.39 45.75
CA GLY A 156 -19.34 10.05 46.28
C GLY A 156 -18.87 9.89 47.73
N ALA A 157 -17.65 10.35 48.05
CA ALA A 157 -17.12 10.31 49.41
C ALA A 157 -17.90 11.18 50.40
N ALA A 158 -18.38 12.36 49.97
CA ALA A 158 -19.21 13.23 50.80
C ALA A 158 -20.58 12.61 51.09
N VAL A 159 -21.20 11.94 50.11
CA VAL A 159 -22.47 11.23 50.31
C VAL A 159 -22.30 10.05 51.26
N VAL A 160 -21.19 9.29 51.16
CA VAL A 160 -20.89 8.18 52.09
C VAL A 160 -20.60 8.70 53.49
N ALA A 161 -19.83 9.79 53.64
CA ALA A 161 -19.56 10.39 54.94
C ALA A 161 -20.84 10.94 55.60
N ALA A 162 -21.71 11.60 54.83
CA ALA A 162 -22.99 12.11 55.32
C ALA A 162 -23.95 10.98 55.73
N SER A 163 -23.98 9.88 54.99
CA SER A 163 -24.81 8.71 55.33
C SER A 163 -24.27 7.93 56.54
N ILE A 164 -22.95 7.80 56.70
CA ILE A 164 -22.34 7.25 57.93
C ILE A 164 -22.62 8.17 59.12
N TRP A 165 -22.49 9.49 58.96
CA TRP A 165 -22.78 10.44 60.04
C TRP A 165 -24.26 10.42 60.45
N TRP A 166 -25.19 10.30 59.49
CA TRP A 166 -26.61 10.12 59.76
C TRP A 166 -26.90 8.82 60.54
N ILE A 167 -26.25 7.72 60.17
CA ILE A 167 -26.42 6.41 60.85
C ILE A 167 -25.83 6.45 62.27
N VAL A 168 -24.71 7.15 62.47
CA VAL A 168 -24.06 7.27 63.78
C VAL A 168 -24.84 8.21 64.71
N THR A 169 -25.48 9.26 64.18
CA THR A 169 -26.23 10.24 64.96
C THR A 169 -27.66 9.82 65.29
N GLN A 170 -28.23 8.83 64.57
CA GLN A 170 -29.58 8.30 64.81
C GLN A 170 -29.64 7.01 65.62
N ARG A 171 -28.59 6.65 66.37
CA ARG A 171 -28.70 5.61 67.39
C ARG A 171 -29.17 6.24 68.71
N PRO A 172 -30.46 6.13 69.07
CA PRO A 172 -30.88 6.45 70.43
C PRO A 172 -30.12 5.53 71.40
N GLY A 173 -29.58 6.14 72.45
CA GLY A 173 -28.79 5.45 73.45
C GLY A 173 -29.63 4.50 74.28
N ASP A 174 -29.17 3.27 74.40
CA ASP A 174 -29.44 2.42 75.55
C ASP A 174 -28.12 2.12 76.26
N PRO A 175 -28.01 2.36 77.58
CA PRO A 175 -26.83 2.05 78.37
C PRO A 175 -26.93 0.61 78.91
N GLY A 176 -25.83 -0.14 78.87
CA GLY A 176 -25.62 -1.23 79.83
C GLY A 176 -25.10 -2.54 79.28
N ALA A 177 -23.98 -2.96 79.89
CA ALA A 177 -23.47 -4.33 80.03
C ALA A 177 -22.95 -5.01 78.75
N ALA A 178 -21.65 -4.99 78.48
CA ALA A 178 -20.56 -5.71 79.15
C ALA A 178 -20.43 -7.19 78.73
N ASN A 179 -19.33 -7.41 78.00
CA ASN A 179 -18.41 -8.56 78.05
C ASN A 179 -18.70 -9.88 77.30
N SER A 180 -17.64 -10.24 76.58
CA SER A 180 -17.03 -11.56 76.36
C SER A 180 -17.71 -12.57 75.41
N VAL A 181 -17.11 -12.64 74.23
CA VAL A 181 -16.74 -13.82 73.40
C VAL A 181 -16.09 -14.94 74.25
N PRO A 182 -15.90 -16.22 73.81
CA PRO A 182 -16.43 -17.04 72.70
C PRO A 182 -17.13 -18.34 73.21
N ASP A 183 -17.64 -19.24 72.35
CA ASP A 183 -17.00 -20.55 72.06
C ASP A 183 -17.90 -21.55 71.30
N GLU A 184 -17.21 -22.35 70.50
CA GLU A 184 -17.40 -23.76 70.12
C GLU A 184 -18.78 -24.38 69.77
N SER A 185 -18.79 -24.92 68.55
CA SER A 185 -19.05 -26.33 68.21
C SER A 185 -20.30 -27.02 68.79
N GLY A 186 -21.22 -27.38 67.90
CA GLY A 186 -22.29 -28.34 68.17
C GLY A 186 -22.89 -28.90 66.89
N THR A 187 -22.38 -30.06 66.48
CA THR A 187 -22.74 -30.83 65.29
C THR A 187 -24.09 -31.57 65.42
N ALA A 188 -24.67 -31.88 64.25
CA ALA A 188 -25.49 -33.05 63.90
C ALA A 188 -27.03 -32.85 63.99
N VAL A 189 -27.91 -33.41 63.14
CA VAL A 189 -27.90 -34.57 62.22
C VAL A 189 -29.10 -34.37 61.23
N ALA A 190 -29.05 -34.99 60.04
CA ALA A 190 -30.19 -35.60 59.28
C ALA A 190 -31.29 -34.67 58.71
N ALA A 191 -31.94 -34.92 57.58
CA ALA A 191 -31.90 -35.93 56.52
C ALA A 191 -32.88 -35.48 55.39
N VAL A 192 -32.90 -36.25 54.29
CA VAL A 192 -34.00 -36.47 53.33
C VAL A 192 -34.06 -35.60 52.05
N THR A 193 -33.54 -36.24 51.00
CA THR A 193 -33.90 -36.43 49.58
C THR A 193 -35.26 -35.96 49.00
N ALA A 194 -35.20 -35.61 47.70
CA ALA A 194 -36.21 -35.74 46.61
C ALA A 194 -37.42 -34.78 46.63
N GLU A 195 -37.96 -34.20 45.54
CA GLU A 195 -37.73 -34.11 44.08
C GLU A 195 -38.73 -32.99 43.56
N PRO A 196 -39.21 -32.86 42.29
CA PRO A 196 -38.90 -31.75 41.36
C PRO A 196 -40.11 -30.96 40.72
N LEU A 197 -39.76 -30.11 39.74
CA LEU A 197 -40.54 -29.55 38.58
C LEU A 197 -41.50 -28.35 38.82
N PRO A 198 -41.90 -27.56 37.78
CA PRO A 198 -41.49 -27.55 36.36
C PRO A 198 -41.11 -26.16 35.77
N GLU A 199 -40.42 -26.18 34.62
CA GLU A 199 -40.34 -25.07 33.66
C GLU A 199 -41.65 -24.90 32.85
N PRO A 200 -41.98 -23.70 32.35
CA PRO A 200 -42.92 -23.54 31.26
C PRO A 200 -42.19 -23.43 29.90
N THR A 201 -42.64 -24.29 28.98
CA THR A 201 -42.29 -24.33 27.56
C THR A 201 -43.16 -23.39 26.70
N SER A 202 -42.63 -23.02 25.53
CA SER A 202 -43.34 -22.77 24.25
C SER A 202 -43.98 -21.38 24.04
N THR A 203 -44.03 -20.75 22.86
CA THR A 203 -43.92 -21.13 21.43
C THR A 203 -43.73 -19.82 20.62
N ARG A 204 -43.09 -19.74 19.42
CA ARG A 204 -43.62 -20.05 18.05
C ARG A 204 -42.77 -19.28 16.99
N PRO A 205 -42.82 -19.54 15.65
CA PRO A 205 -42.94 -20.79 14.89
C PRO A 205 -41.75 -21.06 13.92
N ALA A 206 -41.74 -22.29 13.42
CA ALA A 206 -40.96 -22.80 12.30
C ALA A 206 -41.23 -22.09 10.95
N SER A 207 -40.17 -21.91 10.17
CA SER A 207 -40.20 -21.69 8.72
C SER A 207 -39.42 -22.82 8.05
N THR A 208 -40.20 -23.73 7.47
CA THR A 208 -40.00 -24.52 6.25
C THR A 208 -38.58 -24.88 5.82
N ALA A 209 -38.31 -26.18 5.88
CA ALA A 209 -37.20 -26.86 5.22
C ALA A 209 -37.20 -26.60 3.71
N ALA A 210 -36.04 -26.20 3.19
CA ALA A 210 -35.69 -26.28 1.77
C ALA A 210 -34.32 -26.96 1.66
N ALA A 211 -34.33 -28.14 1.04
CA ALA A 211 -33.24 -28.84 0.39
C ALA A 211 -31.83 -28.72 0.99
N ALA A 212 -31.42 -29.79 1.68
CA ALA A 212 -30.01 -30.10 1.89
C ALA A 212 -29.32 -30.26 0.54
N VAL A 213 -28.58 -29.23 0.15
CA VAL A 213 -27.50 -29.32 -0.83
C VAL A 213 -26.29 -29.81 -0.05
N GLU A 214 -25.70 -30.93 -0.47
CA GLU A 214 -24.40 -31.38 0.03
C GLU A 214 -23.40 -30.22 -0.06
N PRO A 215 -22.57 -29.96 0.96
CA PRO A 215 -21.54 -28.95 0.83
C PRO A 215 -20.52 -29.44 -0.18
N ASP A 216 -20.65 -28.92 -1.41
CA ASP A 216 -19.61 -28.87 -2.42
C ASP A 216 -18.34 -28.36 -1.73
N GLU A 217 -17.27 -29.14 -1.81
CA GLU A 217 -15.98 -28.85 -1.20
C GLU A 217 -15.55 -27.44 -1.63
N PRO A 218 -15.34 -26.48 -0.71
CA PRO A 218 -15.08 -25.10 -1.12
C PRO A 218 -13.85 -25.09 -2.03
N PRO A 219 -13.92 -24.44 -3.21
CA PRO A 219 -12.79 -24.39 -4.13
C PRO A 219 -11.57 -23.91 -3.35
N ALA A 220 -10.45 -24.62 -3.51
CA ALA A 220 -9.22 -24.38 -2.75
C ALA A 220 -8.94 -22.87 -2.67
N SER A 221 -9.01 -22.32 -1.45
CA SER A 221 -8.92 -20.88 -1.22
C SER A 221 -7.65 -20.30 -1.86
N LEU A 222 -7.73 -19.08 -2.40
CA LEU A 222 -6.58 -18.38 -2.96
C LEU A 222 -5.35 -18.45 -2.03
N ASN A 223 -5.58 -18.25 -0.73
CA ASN A 223 -4.54 -18.30 0.28
C ASN A 223 -3.83 -19.66 0.34
N SER A 224 -4.60 -20.76 0.38
CA SER A 224 -4.03 -22.12 0.36
C SER A 224 -3.20 -22.42 -0.90
N GLN A 225 -3.62 -21.88 -2.06
CA GLN A 225 -2.87 -22.04 -3.31
C GLN A 225 -1.57 -21.24 -3.31
N LEU A 226 -1.60 -20.00 -2.80
CA LEU A 226 -0.39 -19.16 -2.68
C LEU A 226 0.66 -19.80 -1.76
N GLN A 227 0.22 -20.38 -0.65
CA GLN A 227 1.09 -21.08 0.29
C GLN A 227 1.69 -22.36 -0.30
N LEU A 228 0.87 -23.17 -0.98
CA LEU A 228 1.35 -24.39 -1.64
C LEU A 228 2.35 -24.08 -2.76
N ALA A 229 2.18 -22.95 -3.44
CA ALA A 229 3.02 -22.51 -4.55
C ALA A 229 4.07 -21.46 -4.15
N ALA A 230 4.43 -21.34 -2.87
CA ALA A 230 5.31 -20.28 -2.37
C ALA A 230 6.62 -20.14 -3.17
N ASP A 231 7.29 -21.26 -3.48
CA ASP A 231 8.54 -21.27 -4.25
C ASP A 231 8.38 -20.85 -5.72
N LEU A 232 7.15 -20.88 -6.24
CA LEU A 232 6.82 -20.59 -7.64
C LEU A 232 6.20 -19.21 -7.85
N THR A 233 6.02 -18.43 -6.77
CA THR A 233 5.40 -17.09 -6.78
C THR A 233 6.42 -15.95 -6.63
N SER A 234 7.66 -16.18 -7.06
CA SER A 234 8.71 -15.16 -7.13
C SER A 234 8.45 -14.10 -8.22
N THR A 235 9.10 -12.94 -8.12
CA THR A 235 9.06 -11.92 -9.20
C THR A 235 9.59 -12.46 -10.53
N SER A 236 10.61 -13.34 -10.49
CA SER A 236 11.22 -13.93 -11.69
C SER A 236 10.27 -14.90 -12.42
N SER A 237 9.49 -15.69 -11.68
CA SER A 237 8.46 -16.57 -12.26
C SER A 237 7.29 -15.77 -12.81
N ALA A 238 6.85 -14.73 -12.10
CA ALA A 238 5.80 -13.83 -12.58
C ALA A 238 6.23 -13.06 -13.85
N LEU A 239 7.49 -12.61 -13.92
CA LEU A 239 8.06 -12.01 -15.13
C LEU A 239 8.09 -13.00 -16.29
N ALA A 240 8.50 -14.26 -16.06
CA ALA A 240 8.48 -15.28 -17.09
C ALA A 240 7.07 -15.53 -17.64
N ALA A 241 6.08 -15.63 -16.76
CA ALA A 241 4.68 -15.81 -17.14
C ALA A 241 4.14 -14.59 -17.91
N LEU A 242 4.43 -13.36 -17.45
CA LEU A 242 4.00 -12.15 -18.14
C LEU A 242 4.66 -12.00 -19.52
N PHE A 243 5.96 -12.28 -19.64
CA PHE A 243 6.68 -12.25 -20.92
C PHE A 243 6.10 -13.25 -21.92
N LYS A 244 5.75 -14.45 -21.47
CA LYS A 244 5.11 -15.47 -22.30
C LYS A 244 3.80 -14.99 -22.91
N ILE A 245 2.98 -14.24 -22.16
CA ILE A 245 1.73 -13.64 -22.66
C ILE A 245 2.00 -12.63 -23.79
N TRP A 246 3.13 -11.93 -23.71
CA TRP A 246 3.59 -11.00 -24.76
C TRP A 246 4.35 -11.67 -25.90
N GLY A 247 4.44 -13.01 -25.92
CA GLY A 247 5.19 -13.76 -26.94
C GLY A 247 6.71 -13.60 -26.83
N LEU A 248 7.22 -13.27 -25.64
CA LEU A 248 8.64 -13.04 -25.37
C LEU A 248 9.22 -14.12 -24.45
N GLU A 249 10.52 -14.38 -24.59
CA GLU A 249 11.27 -15.22 -23.67
C GLU A 249 11.94 -14.39 -22.58
N TYR A 250 11.77 -14.77 -21.32
CA TYR A 250 12.42 -14.12 -20.18
C TYR A 250 13.70 -14.86 -19.81
N ARG A 251 14.84 -14.15 -19.83
CA ARG A 251 16.15 -14.70 -19.44
C ARG A 251 16.49 -14.27 -18.01
N ARG A 252 16.69 -15.23 -17.11
CA ARG A 252 17.08 -14.94 -15.72
C ARG A 252 18.55 -14.48 -15.65
N GLY A 253 18.84 -13.49 -14.81
CA GLY A 253 20.20 -13.16 -14.36
C GLY A 253 21.04 -12.21 -15.22
N ALA A 254 20.67 -11.92 -16.47
CA ALA A 254 21.47 -11.05 -17.35
C ALA A 254 21.11 -9.56 -17.23
N ASP A 255 19.81 -9.25 -17.22
CA ASP A 255 19.27 -7.89 -17.20
C ASP A 255 17.98 -7.85 -16.38
N SER A 256 17.63 -6.68 -15.83
CA SER A 256 16.30 -6.49 -15.22
C SER A 256 15.19 -6.84 -16.22
N GLY A 257 14.06 -7.41 -15.76
CA GLY A 257 12.95 -7.74 -16.64
C GLY A 257 12.51 -6.56 -17.50
N CYS A 258 12.51 -5.35 -16.96
CA CYS A 258 12.15 -4.15 -17.73
C CYS A 258 13.19 -3.70 -18.74
N ALA A 259 14.47 -4.00 -18.54
CA ALA A 259 15.47 -3.78 -19.56
C ALA A 259 15.27 -4.73 -20.75
N GLN A 260 14.95 -6.00 -20.47
CA GLN A 260 14.61 -6.97 -21.52
C GLN A 260 13.32 -6.59 -22.26
N ALA A 261 12.29 -6.11 -21.55
CA ALA A 261 11.06 -5.62 -22.15
C ALA A 261 11.34 -4.43 -23.08
N ARG A 262 12.17 -3.48 -22.66
CA ARG A 262 12.57 -2.33 -23.48
C ARG A 262 13.32 -2.72 -24.74
N ALA A 263 14.20 -3.72 -24.66
CA ALA A 263 14.88 -4.26 -25.84
C ALA A 263 13.90 -4.87 -26.86
N ALA A 264 12.73 -5.33 -26.40
CA ALA A 264 11.62 -5.82 -27.24
C ALA A 264 10.59 -4.73 -27.62
N GLY A 265 10.89 -3.45 -27.37
CA GLY A 265 9.98 -2.33 -27.68
C GLY A 265 8.78 -2.20 -26.73
N LEU A 266 8.84 -2.82 -25.55
CA LEU A 266 7.84 -2.69 -24.49
C LEU A 266 8.33 -1.79 -23.36
N ALA A 267 7.41 -1.17 -22.65
CA ALA A 267 7.68 -0.39 -21.45
C ALA A 267 7.03 -1.06 -20.23
N CYS A 268 7.71 -0.95 -19.09
CA CYS A 268 7.14 -1.30 -17.80
C CYS A 268 6.47 -0.07 -17.17
N LEU A 269 5.27 -0.25 -16.65
CA LEU A 269 4.66 0.67 -15.70
C LEU A 269 4.63 0.01 -14.31
N TYR A 270 5.25 0.65 -13.32
CA TYR A 270 5.16 0.29 -11.91
C TYR A 270 4.33 1.34 -11.19
N GLN A 271 3.26 0.92 -10.52
CA GLN A 271 2.40 1.86 -9.81
C GLN A 271 1.67 1.18 -8.65
N ARG A 272 1.14 2.01 -7.74
CA ARG A 272 0.09 1.62 -6.80
C ARG A 272 -1.23 2.21 -7.27
N GLY A 273 -2.27 1.39 -7.39
CA GLY A 273 -3.59 1.81 -7.88
C GLY A 273 -4.73 0.94 -7.37
N SER A 274 -5.94 1.23 -7.84
CA SER A 274 -7.14 0.46 -7.50
C SER A 274 -7.44 -0.63 -8.54
N TRP A 275 -8.30 -1.58 -8.17
CA TRP A 275 -8.78 -2.61 -9.09
C TRP A 275 -9.48 -2.03 -10.32
N SER A 276 -10.26 -0.96 -10.12
CA SER A 276 -10.94 -0.24 -11.21
C SER A 276 -9.96 0.39 -12.20
N GLY A 277 -8.86 0.97 -11.69
CA GLY A 277 -7.81 1.54 -12.54
C GLY A 277 -7.10 0.46 -13.35
N LEU A 278 -6.79 -0.68 -12.73
CA LEU A 278 -6.20 -1.84 -13.41
C LEU A 278 -7.11 -2.39 -14.53
N ARG A 279 -8.41 -2.55 -14.24
CA ARG A 279 -9.42 -2.93 -15.23
C ARG A 279 -9.47 -1.96 -16.42
N GLN A 280 -9.38 -0.67 -16.15
CA GLN A 280 -9.43 0.36 -17.19
C GLN A 280 -8.19 0.37 -18.10
N MET A 281 -7.01 0.06 -17.55
CA MET A 281 -5.79 -0.09 -18.35
C MET A 281 -5.79 -1.37 -19.18
N ASP A 282 -6.62 -2.36 -18.84
CA ASP A 282 -6.86 -3.57 -19.62
C ASP A 282 -5.57 -4.27 -20.09
N ARG A 283 -4.56 -4.38 -19.21
CA ARG A 283 -3.30 -5.08 -19.49
C ARG A 283 -3.01 -6.15 -18.46
N PRO A 284 -2.52 -7.33 -18.89
CA PRO A 284 -1.96 -8.31 -17.98
C PRO A 284 -0.89 -7.69 -17.09
N ALA A 285 -0.95 -8.00 -15.80
CA ALA A 285 -0.15 -7.35 -14.79
C ALA A 285 0.32 -8.33 -13.73
N ILE A 286 1.56 -8.14 -13.26
CA ILE A 286 2.03 -8.77 -12.04
C ILE A 286 1.41 -8.04 -10.85
N LEU A 287 0.72 -8.79 -10.01
CA LEU A 287 0.22 -8.34 -8.71
C LEU A 287 1.13 -8.83 -7.60
N THR A 288 1.30 -7.99 -6.57
CA THR A 288 1.93 -8.40 -5.31
C THR A 288 0.85 -8.65 -4.28
N LEU A 289 0.59 -9.92 -4.00
CA LEU A 289 -0.37 -10.38 -2.98
C LEU A 289 0.37 -10.68 -1.68
N ILE A 290 -0.29 -10.44 -0.55
CA ILE A 290 0.19 -10.84 0.77
C ILE A 290 -0.79 -11.89 1.31
N ASP A 291 -0.26 -13.05 1.69
CA ASP A 291 -1.04 -14.16 2.23
C ASP A 291 -1.35 -13.95 3.74
N ASP A 292 -2.15 -14.83 4.34
CA ASP A 292 -2.53 -14.72 5.76
C ASP A 292 -1.33 -14.93 6.72
N ALA A 293 -0.22 -15.51 6.24
CA ALA A 293 1.01 -15.65 6.99
C ALA A 293 1.93 -14.41 6.85
N GLY A 294 1.57 -13.42 6.03
CA GLY A 294 2.34 -12.22 5.76
C GLY A 294 3.43 -12.39 4.69
N ALA A 295 3.48 -13.51 4.00
CA ALA A 295 4.39 -13.77 2.88
C ALA A 295 3.92 -13.04 1.62
N SER A 296 4.88 -12.52 0.85
CA SER A 296 4.63 -11.77 -0.38
C SER A 296 4.74 -12.67 -1.61
N HIS A 297 3.69 -12.72 -2.42
CA HIS A 297 3.59 -13.53 -3.63
C HIS A 297 3.43 -12.63 -4.85
N SER A 298 4.27 -12.85 -5.87
CA SER A 298 4.13 -12.25 -7.20
C SER A 298 3.37 -13.21 -8.12
N VAL A 299 2.20 -12.79 -8.60
CA VAL A 299 1.34 -13.59 -9.49
C VAL A 299 0.93 -12.75 -10.69
N VAL A 300 0.56 -13.38 -11.81
CA VAL A 300 0.14 -12.65 -13.01
C VAL A 300 -1.37 -12.69 -13.15
N LEU A 301 -2.00 -11.53 -13.20
CA LEU A 301 -3.39 -11.38 -13.60
C LEU A 301 -3.49 -11.49 -15.12
N THR A 302 -4.19 -12.51 -15.60
CA THR A 302 -4.31 -12.82 -17.04
C THR A 302 -5.65 -12.40 -17.62
N ALA A 303 -6.73 -12.52 -16.84
CA ALA A 303 -8.07 -12.14 -17.29
C ALA A 303 -8.96 -11.62 -16.15
N ILE A 304 -9.96 -10.80 -16.49
CA ILE A 304 -11.01 -10.34 -15.57
C ILE A 304 -12.38 -10.63 -16.20
N ASN A 305 -13.20 -11.42 -15.50
CA ASN A 305 -14.52 -11.86 -15.91
C ASN A 305 -15.57 -11.42 -14.88
N GLY A 306 -16.04 -10.18 -14.99
CA GLY A 306 -17.06 -9.66 -14.08
C GLY A 306 -16.55 -9.52 -12.64
N ASP A 307 -16.96 -10.47 -11.80
CA ASP A 307 -16.64 -10.63 -10.37
C ASP A 307 -15.58 -11.70 -10.09
N THR A 308 -15.11 -12.40 -11.12
CA THR A 308 -14.00 -13.36 -11.05
C THR A 308 -12.82 -12.88 -11.89
N ALA A 309 -11.64 -13.37 -11.58
CA ALA A 309 -10.43 -13.09 -12.33
C ALA A 309 -9.50 -14.29 -12.36
N GLU A 310 -8.71 -14.39 -13.42
CA GLU A 310 -7.78 -15.48 -13.64
C GLU A 310 -6.37 -15.04 -13.25
N LEU A 311 -5.73 -15.83 -12.39
CA LEU A 311 -4.37 -15.64 -11.94
C LEU A 311 -3.51 -16.82 -12.41
N SER A 312 -2.38 -16.51 -13.02
CA SER A 312 -1.31 -17.48 -13.26
C SER A 312 -0.42 -17.57 -12.02
N ILE A 313 -0.57 -18.66 -11.26
CA ILE A 313 0.20 -18.99 -10.06
C ILE A 313 1.12 -20.16 -10.40
N GLY A 314 2.44 -19.95 -10.33
CA GLY A 314 3.42 -20.98 -10.68
C GLY A 314 3.32 -21.51 -12.13
N GLY A 315 2.73 -20.73 -13.04
CA GLY A 315 2.52 -21.11 -14.43
C GLY A 315 1.20 -21.84 -14.71
N ILE A 316 0.37 -22.05 -13.70
CA ILE A 316 -0.96 -22.63 -13.81
C ILE A 316 -2.00 -21.52 -13.69
N SER A 317 -2.93 -21.47 -14.63
CA SER A 317 -4.08 -20.56 -14.58
C SER A 317 -5.13 -21.06 -13.59
N THR A 318 -5.50 -20.21 -12.64
CA THR A 318 -6.52 -20.48 -11.62
C THR A 318 -7.50 -19.33 -11.53
N THR A 319 -8.78 -19.62 -11.40
CA THR A 319 -9.83 -18.60 -11.32
C THR A 319 -10.22 -18.33 -9.87
N HIS A 320 -10.29 -17.05 -9.50
CA HIS A 320 -10.59 -16.62 -8.13
C HIS A 320 -11.60 -15.48 -8.13
N PRO A 321 -12.46 -15.36 -7.10
CA PRO A 321 -13.29 -14.19 -6.90
C PRO A 321 -12.43 -12.93 -6.75
N VAL A 322 -12.84 -11.83 -7.39
CA VAL A 322 -12.16 -10.53 -7.29
C VAL A 322 -12.04 -10.09 -5.83
N ALA A 323 -13.06 -10.33 -5.01
CA ALA A 323 -13.04 -10.01 -3.59
C ALA A 323 -11.87 -10.68 -2.84
N ALA A 324 -11.60 -11.96 -3.12
CA ALA A 324 -10.50 -12.70 -2.51
C ALA A 324 -9.14 -12.09 -2.91
N ILE A 325 -8.98 -11.73 -4.18
CA ILE A 325 -7.76 -11.10 -4.69
C ILE A 325 -7.57 -9.71 -4.06
N THR A 326 -8.61 -8.89 -4.02
CA THR A 326 -8.53 -7.53 -3.47
C THR A 326 -8.30 -7.50 -1.97
N ASN A 327 -8.66 -8.56 -1.23
CA ASN A 327 -8.35 -8.68 0.20
C ASN A 327 -6.85 -8.93 0.44
N ALA A 328 -6.20 -9.69 -0.45
CA ALA A 328 -4.77 -9.97 -0.39
C ALA A 328 -3.91 -8.90 -1.10
N TRP A 329 -4.52 -7.96 -1.85
CA TRP A 329 -3.81 -7.04 -2.73
C TRP A 329 -3.88 -5.58 -2.26
N PHE A 330 -2.71 -5.00 -1.96
CA PHE A 330 -2.57 -3.62 -1.47
C PHE A 330 -2.29 -2.60 -2.59
N GLY A 331 -2.76 -2.91 -3.81
CA GLY A 331 -2.73 -2.00 -4.95
C GLY A 331 -1.43 -1.97 -5.74
N GLN A 332 -0.37 -2.67 -5.35
CA GLN A 332 0.90 -2.67 -6.08
C GLN A 332 0.82 -3.59 -7.29
N PHE A 333 1.15 -3.07 -8.47
CA PHE A 333 1.23 -3.86 -9.69
C PHE A 333 2.34 -3.37 -10.63
N MET A 334 2.74 -4.27 -11.52
CA MET A 334 3.58 -3.96 -12.65
C MET A 334 2.93 -4.52 -13.91
N LEU A 335 2.79 -3.70 -14.95
CA LEU A 335 2.32 -4.15 -16.26
C LEU A 335 3.35 -3.87 -17.34
N LEU A 336 3.21 -4.59 -18.45
CA LEU A 336 3.89 -4.28 -19.69
C LEU A 336 2.90 -3.64 -20.66
N TRP A 337 3.41 -2.75 -21.50
CA TRP A 337 2.65 -2.14 -22.59
C TRP A 337 3.59 -1.76 -23.73
N ARG A 338 3.05 -1.56 -24.93
CA ARG A 338 3.81 -1.15 -26.12
C ARG A 338 3.60 0.35 -26.38
N PRO A 339 4.61 1.21 -26.16
CA PRO A 339 4.54 2.60 -26.59
C PRO A 339 4.45 2.69 -28.12
N PRO A 340 3.79 3.72 -28.67
CA PRO A 340 3.58 3.85 -30.12
C PRO A 340 4.89 3.83 -30.92
N HIS A 341 5.93 4.49 -30.41
CA HIS A 341 7.25 4.54 -31.03
C HIS A 341 8.33 3.83 -30.18
N GLY A 342 7.92 2.81 -29.41
CA GLY A 342 8.82 1.91 -28.66
C GLY A 342 9.43 2.49 -27.37
N THR A 343 9.43 3.82 -27.20
CA THR A 343 9.87 4.48 -25.97
C THR A 343 8.73 5.30 -25.36
N PRO A 344 8.45 5.19 -24.05
CA PRO A 344 7.42 6.00 -23.42
C PRO A 344 7.91 7.45 -23.29
N ALA A 345 7.23 8.38 -23.94
CA ALA A 345 7.43 9.82 -23.78
C ALA A 345 6.35 10.41 -22.88
N SER A 346 6.66 11.42 -22.07
CA SER A 346 5.63 12.22 -21.40
C SER A 346 5.34 13.44 -22.26
N LEU A 347 4.11 13.56 -22.76
CA LEU A 347 3.73 14.63 -23.68
C LEU A 347 2.89 15.68 -22.95
N GLY A 348 3.31 16.94 -23.02
CA GLY A 348 2.59 18.07 -22.44
C GLY A 348 2.88 19.35 -23.23
N LEU A 349 2.45 20.50 -22.72
CA LEU A 349 2.57 21.78 -23.43
C LEU A 349 4.01 22.01 -23.96
N ASN A 350 4.10 22.36 -25.25
CA ASN A 350 5.35 22.55 -26.02
C ASN A 350 6.16 21.28 -26.35
N SER A 351 5.71 20.08 -25.96
CA SER A 351 6.28 18.84 -26.52
C SER A 351 6.15 18.84 -28.05
N ARG A 352 7.11 18.20 -28.74
CA ARG A 352 7.12 18.15 -30.21
C ARG A 352 7.49 16.76 -30.74
N GLY A 353 7.02 16.45 -31.94
CA GLY A 353 7.44 15.29 -32.72
C GLY A 353 6.32 14.29 -33.00
N VAL A 354 6.72 13.12 -33.50
CA VAL A 354 5.79 12.08 -34.00
C VAL A 354 4.82 11.55 -32.94
N ASP A 355 5.23 11.51 -31.67
CA ASP A 355 4.37 11.08 -30.56
C ASP A 355 3.18 12.05 -30.32
N VAL A 356 3.34 13.34 -30.66
CA VAL A 356 2.27 14.34 -30.55
C VAL A 356 1.24 14.13 -31.66
N ILE A 357 1.71 13.87 -32.88
CA ILE A 357 0.84 13.54 -34.02
C ILE A 357 0.05 12.27 -33.71
N TRP A 358 0.75 11.22 -33.25
CA TRP A 358 0.11 9.98 -32.80
C TRP A 358 -0.97 10.25 -31.74
N LEU A 359 -0.69 11.10 -30.76
CA LEU A 359 -1.65 11.41 -29.69
C LEU A 359 -2.92 12.09 -30.24
N ARG A 360 -2.77 13.06 -31.15
CA ARG A 360 -3.92 13.74 -31.78
C ARG A 360 -4.76 12.76 -32.58
N ASP A 361 -4.12 12.00 -33.46
CA ASP A 361 -4.80 11.01 -34.30
C ASP A 361 -5.52 9.96 -33.44
N SER A 362 -4.85 9.51 -32.37
CA SER A 362 -5.38 8.53 -31.44
C SER A 362 -6.61 9.05 -30.69
N LEU A 363 -6.58 10.30 -30.22
CA LEU A 363 -7.73 10.91 -29.55
C LEU A 363 -8.92 11.04 -30.49
N GLY A 364 -8.72 11.56 -31.70
CA GLY A 364 -9.78 11.71 -32.70
C GLY A 364 -10.36 10.37 -33.17
N ALA A 365 -9.56 9.31 -33.23
CA ALA A 365 -10.01 7.97 -33.58
C ALA A 365 -10.86 7.30 -32.49
N ILE A 366 -10.73 7.73 -31.23
CA ILE A 366 -11.52 7.19 -30.10
C ILE A 366 -12.94 7.76 -30.10
N ASP A 367 -13.08 9.08 -30.26
CA ASP A 367 -14.35 9.78 -30.18
C ASP A 367 -14.25 11.13 -30.91
N GLU A 368 -15.28 11.47 -31.70
CA GLU A 368 -15.34 12.71 -32.49
C GLU A 368 -15.16 13.97 -31.62
N ARG A 369 -15.52 13.91 -30.33
CA ARG A 369 -15.34 15.02 -29.37
C ARG A 369 -13.89 15.35 -29.07
N PHE A 370 -12.95 14.48 -29.40
CA PHE A 370 -11.52 14.69 -29.17
C PHE A 370 -10.73 14.97 -30.46
N VAL A 371 -11.41 15.27 -31.56
CA VAL A 371 -10.77 15.63 -32.83
C VAL A 371 -10.14 17.02 -32.74
N SER A 372 -8.87 17.10 -33.12
CA SER A 372 -8.10 18.35 -33.21
C SER A 372 -8.47 19.14 -34.46
N SER A 373 -8.57 20.46 -34.35
CA SER A 373 -8.73 21.37 -35.50
C SER A 373 -7.49 21.37 -36.41
N ASN A 374 -6.32 21.02 -35.87
CA ASN A 374 -5.07 20.89 -36.59
C ASN A 374 -4.43 19.50 -36.37
N PRO A 375 -4.83 18.46 -37.13
CA PRO A 375 -4.35 17.09 -36.93
C PRO A 375 -2.88 16.89 -37.32
N ALA A 376 -2.36 17.68 -38.26
CA ALA A 376 -0.98 17.55 -38.75
C ALA A 376 0.06 18.27 -37.87
N SER A 377 -0.36 18.97 -36.81
CA SER A 377 0.55 19.69 -35.91
C SER A 377 1.41 18.72 -35.10
N ASP A 378 2.73 18.85 -35.24
CA ASP A 378 3.71 18.12 -34.44
C ASP A 378 3.95 18.75 -33.05
N VAL A 379 3.27 19.85 -32.72
CA VAL A 379 3.44 20.57 -31.45
C VAL A 379 2.27 20.30 -30.53
N PHE A 380 2.55 20.03 -29.26
CA PHE A 380 1.53 19.94 -28.22
C PHE A 380 1.15 21.36 -27.79
N ASP A 381 0.10 21.90 -28.41
CA ASP A 381 -0.42 23.24 -28.18
C ASP A 381 -1.53 23.26 -27.12
N ALA A 382 -2.08 24.46 -26.86
CA ALA A 382 -3.14 24.67 -25.88
C ALA A 382 -4.44 23.95 -26.25
N GLU A 383 -4.73 23.77 -27.55
CA GLU A 383 -5.90 23.01 -27.99
C GLU A 383 -5.74 21.54 -27.58
N LEU A 384 -4.59 20.92 -27.90
CA LEU A 384 -4.33 19.52 -27.51
C LEU A 384 -4.35 19.32 -26.01
N GLU A 385 -3.84 20.29 -25.24
CA GLU A 385 -3.91 20.24 -23.78
C GLU A 385 -5.36 20.13 -23.30
N GLU A 386 -6.27 20.95 -23.83
CA GLU A 386 -7.68 20.89 -23.46
C GLU A 386 -8.37 19.59 -23.91
N LEU A 387 -8.02 19.06 -25.09
CA LEU A 387 -8.51 17.75 -25.54
C LEU A 387 -8.03 16.62 -24.62
N VAL A 388 -6.76 16.65 -24.20
CA VAL A 388 -6.21 15.70 -23.23
C VAL A 388 -6.90 15.84 -21.87
N ARG A 389 -7.13 17.07 -21.38
CA ARG A 389 -7.89 17.29 -20.13
C ARG A 389 -9.31 16.76 -20.23
N ALA A 390 -9.97 16.95 -21.38
CA ALA A 390 -11.32 16.44 -21.63
C ALA A 390 -11.35 14.91 -21.64
N PHE A 391 -10.39 14.28 -22.30
CA PHE A 391 -10.20 12.83 -22.29
C PHE A 391 -9.95 12.30 -20.86
N GLN A 392 -9.02 12.91 -20.12
CA GLN A 392 -8.72 12.55 -18.74
C GLN A 392 -9.97 12.64 -17.84
N ARG A 393 -10.78 13.69 -17.99
CA ARG A 393 -12.07 13.83 -17.29
C ARG A 393 -13.04 12.72 -17.65
N ALA A 394 -13.23 12.45 -18.95
CA ALA A 394 -14.14 11.42 -19.44
C ALA A 394 -13.76 10.01 -18.94
N HIS A 395 -12.46 9.76 -18.79
CA HIS A 395 -11.93 8.47 -18.34
C HIS A 395 -11.49 8.46 -16.86
N ARG A 396 -11.88 9.45 -16.04
CA ARG A 396 -11.60 9.49 -14.59
C ARG A 396 -10.10 9.38 -14.23
N LEU A 397 -9.24 10.00 -15.03
CA LEU A 397 -7.81 10.13 -14.79
C LEU A 397 -7.48 11.40 -14.03
N ASN A 398 -6.22 11.54 -13.61
CA ASN A 398 -5.71 12.82 -13.12
C ASN A 398 -5.79 13.84 -14.26
N VAL A 399 -6.44 14.99 -14.01
CA VAL A 399 -6.70 16.01 -15.05
C VAL A 399 -5.56 17.03 -15.05
N ASP A 400 -4.37 16.59 -15.44
CA ASP A 400 -3.16 17.42 -15.49
C ASP A 400 -2.87 18.01 -16.87
N GLY A 401 -3.59 17.56 -17.92
CA GLY A 401 -3.35 17.98 -19.30
C GLY A 401 -2.09 17.37 -19.91
N VAL A 402 -1.48 16.39 -19.23
CA VAL A 402 -0.26 15.71 -19.67
C VAL A 402 -0.63 14.28 -20.10
N ALA A 403 -0.30 13.93 -21.33
CA ALA A 403 -0.40 12.56 -21.80
C ALA A 403 0.83 11.77 -21.31
N GLY A 404 0.82 11.41 -20.03
CA GLY A 404 1.76 10.47 -19.42
C GLY A 404 1.44 9.01 -19.75
N GLN A 405 2.22 8.07 -19.18
CA GLN A 405 2.10 6.64 -19.51
C GLN A 405 0.68 6.09 -19.26
N GLN A 406 0.04 6.44 -18.15
CA GLN A 406 -1.32 5.96 -17.84
C GLN A 406 -2.34 6.43 -18.88
N THR A 407 -2.31 7.71 -19.27
CA THR A 407 -3.16 8.26 -20.33
C THR A 407 -2.94 7.50 -21.64
N GLN A 408 -1.68 7.28 -22.02
CA GLN A 408 -1.33 6.59 -23.26
C GLN A 408 -1.73 5.11 -23.26
N ILE A 409 -1.59 4.40 -22.14
CA ILE A 409 -2.03 3.00 -22.01
C ILE A 409 -3.54 2.90 -22.20
N ILE A 410 -4.31 3.83 -21.65
CA ILE A 410 -5.77 3.82 -21.79
C ILE A 410 -6.17 4.12 -23.23
N ILE A 411 -5.54 5.11 -23.87
CA ILE A 411 -5.70 5.37 -25.31
C ILE A 411 -5.41 4.10 -26.13
N ASN A 412 -4.27 3.44 -25.89
CA ASN A 412 -3.87 2.20 -26.56
C ASN A 412 -4.87 1.06 -26.32
N SER A 413 -5.51 1.01 -25.15
CA SER A 413 -6.55 0.04 -24.82
C SER A 413 -7.82 0.29 -25.60
N LEU A 414 -8.27 1.54 -25.68
CA LEU A 414 -9.48 1.93 -26.40
C LEU A 414 -9.34 1.73 -27.92
N LEU A 415 -8.15 1.98 -28.47
CA LEU A 415 -7.87 1.81 -29.91
C LEU A 415 -7.77 0.34 -30.37
N ALA A 416 -7.97 -0.65 -29.50
CA ALA A 416 -7.98 -2.05 -29.92
C ALA A 416 -6.69 -2.54 -30.65
N VAL A 417 -5.51 -1.94 -30.40
CA VAL A 417 -4.29 -2.22 -31.19
C VAL A 417 -3.99 -3.72 -31.27
N ASP A 418 -3.91 -4.25 -32.49
CA ASP A 418 -3.76 -5.68 -32.76
C ASP A 418 -2.53 -6.28 -32.07
N GLY A 419 -2.69 -7.51 -31.57
CA GLY A 419 -1.62 -8.24 -30.89
C GLY A 419 -1.24 -7.68 -29.52
N THR A 420 -2.03 -6.78 -28.92
CA THR A 420 -1.87 -6.36 -27.53
C THR A 420 -2.65 -7.27 -26.58
N PRO A 421 -2.00 -7.94 -25.61
CA PRO A 421 -2.69 -8.75 -24.61
C PRO A 421 -3.62 -7.90 -23.73
N ARG A 422 -4.82 -8.41 -23.43
CA ARG A 422 -5.87 -7.71 -22.67
C ARG A 422 -6.40 -8.58 -21.54
N LEU A 423 -6.89 -7.93 -20.48
CA LEU A 423 -7.57 -8.60 -19.38
C LEU A 423 -9.03 -8.90 -19.71
N SER A 424 -9.65 -8.06 -20.53
CA SER A 424 -10.99 -8.28 -21.05
C SER A 424 -10.94 -9.41 -22.07
N ILE A 425 -11.61 -10.52 -21.76
CA ILE A 425 -11.77 -11.60 -22.73
C ILE A 425 -12.81 -11.12 -23.76
N SER A 426 -12.40 -10.98 -25.02
CA SER A 426 -13.34 -10.74 -26.12
C SER A 426 -14.38 -11.86 -26.12
N ARG A 427 -15.65 -11.48 -26.00
CA ARG A 427 -16.82 -12.40 -25.94
C ARG A 427 -16.90 -13.40 -27.09
N MET A 428 -16.15 -13.20 -28.18
CA MET A 428 -16.10 -14.04 -29.37
C MET A 428 -15.36 -15.39 -29.19
N ALA A 429 -14.59 -15.59 -28.13
CA ALA A 429 -13.82 -16.84 -27.94
C ALA A 429 -14.59 -17.95 -27.18
N ARG A 430 -15.90 -17.77 -26.93
CA ARG A 430 -16.73 -18.77 -26.22
C ARG A 430 -17.63 -19.62 -27.12
N ASP A 431 -17.71 -19.32 -28.41
CA ASP A 431 -18.56 -20.03 -29.38
C ASP A 431 -17.75 -20.67 -30.53
N SER A 432 -16.58 -21.26 -30.24
CA SER A 432 -15.81 -22.05 -31.22
C SER A 432 -15.41 -23.41 -30.68
#